data_AF-A0A7S3U3U0-F1
#
_entry.id   AF-A0A7S3U3U0-F1
#
_cell.length_a   1.000
_cell.length_b   1.000
_cell.length_c   1.000
_cell.angle_alpha   90.00
_cell.angle_beta   90.00
_cell.angle_gamma   90.00
#
_symmetry.space_group_name_H-M   'P 1'
#
loop_
_entity.id
_entity.type
_entity.pdbx_description
1 polymer ?
#
loop_
_entity_poly.entity_id
_entity_poly.type
_entity_poly.pdbx_seq_one_letter_code
_entity_poly.pdbx_strand_id
1 'polypeptide(L)'
;LVAPGPVVAPKRAGQGVPFLRNGTVVLLGEDVASTTKPHEEKKDKQEDTTSPPSPEVASGSPPSILVSIVEVIGNQLQHAKYQELVALVALVFGIVMVLDGESVFKWLVIGAVTIVACIMAKNEAVVIWELNEDSHVGDMVGIEVGALFAWASYVGIDGVMLLVGALFGGLVAECAHEFLVAHVLTFLANRWAHLVFFTAVIAFAIYLFHRKGHLTGLAILSPAVGGALVSSATCYFVTDLATHKLMGWFAQHNLHPEGGNWIN
;
A
#
# COMPACT_ATOMS: atom_id res chain seq x y z
N LEU A 1 59.50 -32.71 6.38
CA LEU A 1 58.57 -32.65 7.54
C LEU A 1 58.75 -31.29 8.20
N VAL A 2 57.80 -30.38 7.99
CA VAL A 2 57.78 -29.03 8.57
C VAL A 2 56.64 -28.99 9.57
N ALA A 3 56.94 -28.67 10.82
CA ALA A 3 55.94 -28.61 11.89
C ALA A 3 55.04 -27.39 11.69
N PRO A 4 53.71 -27.50 11.90
CA PRO A 4 52.81 -26.36 11.83
C PRO A 4 53.06 -25.42 13.02
N GLY A 5 53.28 -24.13 12.71
CA GLY A 5 53.43 -23.06 13.69
C GLY A 5 52.09 -22.70 14.37
N PRO A 6 52.15 -22.00 15.52
CA PRO A 6 50.97 -21.71 16.33
C PRO A 6 50.00 -20.78 15.60
N VAL A 7 48.74 -21.20 15.55
CA VAL A 7 47.61 -20.42 15.04
C VAL A 7 47.28 -19.33 16.06
N VAL A 8 47.63 -18.08 15.73
CA VAL A 8 47.25 -16.89 16.51
C VAL A 8 45.78 -16.60 16.24
N ALA A 9 44.93 -16.82 17.25
CA ALA A 9 43.52 -16.48 17.20
C ALA A 9 43.32 -14.96 17.11
N PRO A 10 42.46 -14.45 16.20
CA PRO A 10 42.18 -13.03 16.12
C PRO A 10 41.38 -12.59 17.36
N LYS A 11 41.97 -11.64 18.10
CA LYS A 11 41.37 -10.93 19.23
C LYS A 11 40.16 -10.16 18.70
N ARG A 12 38.94 -10.67 18.93
CA ARG A 12 37.69 -9.94 18.68
C ARG A 12 37.68 -8.69 19.58
N ALA A 13 38.07 -7.56 19.02
CA ALA A 13 37.75 -6.26 19.58
C ALA A 13 36.23 -6.10 19.49
N GLY A 14 35.56 -6.17 20.64
CA GLY A 14 34.18 -5.75 20.79
C GLY A 14 34.10 -4.24 20.59
N GLN A 15 34.03 -3.81 19.33
CA GLN A 15 33.72 -2.45 18.96
C GLN A 15 32.21 -2.38 18.83
N GLY A 16 31.58 -1.97 19.93
CA GLY A 16 30.14 -1.70 19.97
C GLY A 16 29.82 -0.61 18.98
N VAL A 17 29.16 -0.99 17.89
CA VAL A 17 28.58 -0.04 16.94
C VAL A 17 27.32 0.52 17.64
N PRO A 18 27.22 1.84 17.86
CA PRO A 18 25.99 2.42 18.40
C PRO A 18 24.86 2.23 17.38
N PHE A 19 23.92 1.34 17.71
CA PHE A 19 22.66 1.21 16.99
C PHE A 19 21.76 2.37 17.40
N LEU A 20 21.68 3.38 16.54
CA LEU A 20 20.78 4.52 16.69
C LEU A 20 19.34 4.05 16.44
N ARG A 21 18.63 3.74 17.53
CA ARG A 21 17.17 3.55 17.53
C ARG A 21 16.54 4.80 18.14
N ASN A 22 15.71 5.47 17.36
CA ASN A 22 14.96 6.70 17.67
C ASN A 22 15.77 8.00 17.50
N GLY A 23 15.77 8.52 16.27
CA GLY A 23 16.28 9.84 15.91
C GLY A 23 15.53 10.98 16.58
N THR A 24 15.76 11.19 17.87
CA THR A 24 15.40 12.43 18.56
C THR A 24 16.65 13.28 18.67
N VAL A 25 16.80 14.22 17.74
CA VAL A 25 17.76 15.31 17.88
C VAL A 25 17.20 16.27 18.93
N VAL A 26 17.76 16.21 20.14
CA VAL A 26 17.57 17.25 21.16
C VAL A 26 18.46 18.42 20.76
N LEU A 27 17.87 19.46 20.17
CA LEU A 27 18.55 20.73 19.96
C LEU A 27 18.69 21.42 21.32
N LEU A 28 19.92 21.45 21.84
CA LEU A 28 20.33 22.36 22.90
C LEU A 28 20.29 23.79 22.35
N GLY A 29 19.71 24.68 23.16
CA GLY A 29 19.34 26.03 22.78
C GLY A 29 20.50 26.95 22.41
N GLU A 30 20.14 27.97 21.65
CA GLU A 30 20.90 29.21 21.55
C GLU A 30 19.93 30.38 21.78
N ASP A 31 20.24 31.12 22.84
CA ASP A 31 19.60 32.36 23.26
C ASP A 31 19.89 33.48 22.26
N VAL A 32 18.85 34.11 21.68
CA VAL A 32 18.99 35.47 21.11
C VAL A 32 17.74 36.32 21.40
N ALA A 33 17.97 37.30 22.29
CA ALA A 33 17.27 38.56 22.56
C ALA A 33 16.00 38.88 21.74
N SER A 34 14.84 38.98 22.38
CA SER A 34 14.31 40.21 23.01
C SER A 34 14.11 41.39 22.05
N THR A 35 12.86 41.62 21.63
CA THR A 35 12.30 42.98 21.57
C THR A 35 10.82 42.93 21.94
N THR A 36 10.57 43.50 23.09
CA THR A 36 9.35 43.68 23.86
C THR A 36 8.26 44.46 23.12
N LYS A 37 7.00 44.03 23.25
CA LYS A 37 5.84 44.94 23.33
C LYS A 37 4.95 44.51 24.51
N PRO A 38 4.47 45.46 25.34
CA PRO A 38 3.78 45.17 26.59
C PRO A 38 2.25 45.10 26.44
N HIS A 39 1.60 44.63 27.52
CA HIS A 39 0.17 44.54 27.81
C HIS A 39 -0.55 43.33 27.19
N GLU A 40 -1.30 42.50 27.93
CA GLU A 40 -2.12 42.82 29.11
C GLU A 40 -2.27 41.58 30.02
N GLU A 41 -2.10 41.80 31.31
CA GLU A 41 -2.10 40.82 32.40
C GLU A 41 -3.52 40.31 32.67
N LYS A 42 -3.81 39.05 32.32
CA LYS A 42 -4.98 38.32 32.81
C LYS A 42 -4.50 37.18 33.71
N LYS A 43 -4.58 37.45 35.01
CA LYS A 43 -4.11 36.63 36.11
C LYS A 43 -5.15 35.54 36.42
N ASP A 44 -5.12 34.45 35.65
CA ASP A 44 -5.87 33.24 35.99
C ASP A 44 -4.95 32.23 36.69
N LYS A 45 -5.48 31.76 37.82
CA LYS A 45 -4.82 30.96 38.86
C LYS A 45 -4.66 29.53 38.33
N GLN A 46 -3.48 29.22 37.79
CA GLN A 46 -3.14 27.88 37.33
C GLN A 46 -2.64 27.06 38.53
N GLU A 47 -3.50 26.19 39.05
CA GLU A 47 -3.14 25.18 40.04
C GLU A 47 -2.26 24.11 39.37
N ASP A 48 -0.96 24.21 39.65
CA ASP A 48 0.05 23.20 39.34
C ASP A 48 -0.30 21.89 40.07
N THR A 49 -0.94 20.98 39.35
CA THR A 49 -1.04 19.58 39.74
C THR A 49 -0.16 18.78 38.79
N THR A 50 1.12 18.67 39.14
CA THR A 50 2.11 17.85 38.45
C THR A 50 1.78 16.37 38.64
N SER A 51 0.86 15.87 37.81
CA SER A 51 0.72 14.42 37.62
C SER A 51 1.92 13.92 36.81
N PRO A 52 2.64 12.89 37.27
CA PRO A 52 3.72 12.28 36.50
C PRO A 52 3.18 11.82 35.13
N PRO A 53 3.93 12.01 34.02
CA PRO A 53 3.50 11.54 32.71
C PRO A 53 3.29 10.03 32.80
N SER A 54 2.02 9.63 32.74
CA SER A 54 1.65 8.23 32.64
C SER A 54 2.37 7.70 31.40
N PRO A 55 3.19 6.64 31.50
CA PRO A 55 3.76 6.00 30.32
C PRO A 55 2.60 5.32 29.59
N GLU A 56 1.87 6.11 28.81
CA GLU A 56 1.01 5.65 27.74
C GLU A 56 1.94 5.08 26.68
N VAL A 57 2.43 3.88 26.99
CA VAL A 57 3.04 2.98 26.02
C VAL A 57 1.91 2.72 25.03
N ALA A 58 1.92 3.53 23.97
CA ALA A 58 1.14 3.35 22.76
C ALA A 58 1.55 2.00 22.15
N SER A 59 1.09 0.92 22.76
CA SER A 59 1.04 -0.42 22.19
C SER A 59 -0.15 -0.49 21.23
N GLY A 60 -0.31 0.55 20.41
CA GLY A 60 -1.10 0.46 19.21
C GLY A 60 -0.35 -0.47 18.30
N SER A 61 -0.91 -1.68 18.11
CA SER A 61 -0.46 -2.55 17.02
C SER A 61 -0.30 -1.69 15.77
N PRO A 62 0.84 -1.75 15.06
CA PRO A 62 1.06 -0.93 13.87
C PRO A 62 -0.18 -1.07 12.98
N PRO A 63 -0.74 0.07 12.50
CA PRO A 63 -1.96 0.04 11.71
C PRO A 63 -1.78 -0.94 10.57
N SER A 64 -2.78 -1.81 10.38
CA SER A 64 -2.75 -2.81 9.32
C SER A 64 -2.47 -2.11 7.99
N ILE A 65 -1.55 -2.67 7.20
CA ILE A 65 -1.14 -2.13 5.89
C ILE A 65 -2.36 -1.84 5.01
N LEU A 66 -3.42 -2.65 5.13
CA LEU A 66 -4.67 -2.46 4.39
C LEU A 66 -5.39 -1.16 4.77
N VAL A 67 -5.41 -0.80 6.05
CA VAL A 67 -6.04 0.45 6.52
C VAL A 67 -5.29 1.64 5.93
N SER A 68 -3.95 1.60 5.93
CA SER A 68 -3.13 2.63 5.32
C SER A 68 -3.36 2.74 3.81
N ILE A 69 -3.47 1.62 3.10
CA ILE A 69 -3.78 1.62 1.66
C ILE A 69 -5.17 2.21 1.39
N VAL A 70 -6.20 1.82 2.17
CA VAL A 70 -7.55 2.36 2.03
C VAL A 70 -7.59 3.85 2.31
N GLU A 71 -6.86 4.32 3.31
CA GLU A 71 -6.75 5.73 3.66
C GLU A 71 -6.06 6.53 2.55
N VAL A 72 -4.95 6.02 2.01
CA VAL A 72 -4.24 6.65 0.88
C VAL A 72 -5.12 6.71 -0.36
N ILE A 73 -5.82 5.62 -0.70
CA ILE A 73 -6.75 5.58 -1.84
C ILE A 73 -7.91 6.55 -1.62
N GLY A 74 -8.50 6.57 -0.42
CA GLY A 74 -9.57 7.49 -0.07
C GLY A 74 -9.16 8.96 -0.18
N ASN A 75 -7.96 9.28 0.32
CA ASN A 75 -7.42 10.63 0.23
C ASN A 75 -7.15 11.07 -1.22
N GLN A 76 -6.60 10.16 -2.04
CA GLN A 76 -6.37 10.41 -3.47
C GLN A 76 -7.68 10.58 -4.25
N LEU A 77 -8.73 9.81 -3.91
CA LEU A 77 -10.04 9.93 -4.54
C LEU A 77 -10.75 11.25 -4.19
N GLN A 78 -10.62 11.72 -2.95
CA GLN A 78 -11.27 12.95 -2.48
C GLN A 78 -10.60 14.23 -3.01
N HIS A 79 -9.28 14.23 -3.22
CA HIS A 79 -8.51 15.43 -3.55
C HIS A 79 -7.94 15.43 -4.98
N ALA A 80 -8.38 14.52 -5.86
CA ALA A 80 -7.92 14.49 -7.24
C ALA A 80 -8.38 15.74 -8.00
N LYS A 81 -7.43 16.62 -8.36
CA LYS A 81 -7.67 17.81 -9.20
C LYS A 81 -8.30 17.48 -10.57
N TYR A 82 -8.21 16.22 -11.00
CA TYR A 82 -8.64 15.73 -12.31
C TYR A 82 -9.59 14.52 -12.18
N GLN A 83 -10.63 14.62 -11.34
CA GLN A 83 -11.62 13.55 -11.13
C GLN A 83 -12.27 13.06 -12.44
N GLU A 84 -12.61 13.98 -13.36
CA GLU A 84 -13.15 13.62 -14.67
C GLU A 84 -12.20 12.70 -15.47
N LEU A 85 -10.90 12.99 -15.43
CA LEU A 85 -9.89 12.18 -16.11
C LEU A 85 -9.76 10.81 -15.45
N VAL A 86 -9.80 10.75 -14.12
CA VAL A 86 -9.79 9.48 -13.39
C VAL A 86 -11.02 8.63 -13.73
N ALA A 87 -12.20 9.24 -13.77
CA ALA A 87 -13.44 8.55 -14.18
C ALA A 87 -13.38 8.05 -15.63
N LEU A 88 -12.84 8.86 -16.54
CA LEU A 88 -12.62 8.47 -17.94
C LEU A 88 -11.64 7.29 -18.05
N VAL A 89 -10.52 7.35 -17.34
CA VAL A 89 -9.53 6.26 -17.31
C VAL A 89 -10.15 5.00 -16.72
N ALA A 90 -10.91 5.11 -15.63
CA ALA A 90 -11.62 3.98 -15.01
C ALA A 90 -12.65 3.36 -15.98
N LEU A 91 -13.36 4.19 -16.75
CA LEU A 91 -14.30 3.72 -17.79
C LEU A 91 -13.58 2.93 -18.89
N VAL A 92 -12.53 3.52 -19.47
CA VAL A 92 -11.75 2.88 -20.54
C VAL A 92 -11.12 1.58 -20.04
N PHE A 93 -10.48 1.64 -18.87
CA PHE A 93 -9.86 0.46 -18.25
C PHE A 93 -10.90 -0.62 -17.95
N GLY A 94 -12.05 -0.25 -17.41
CA GLY A 94 -13.15 -1.17 -17.14
C GLY A 94 -13.68 -1.86 -18.40
N ILE A 95 -13.83 -1.11 -19.51
CA ILE A 95 -14.24 -1.69 -20.81
C ILE A 95 -13.19 -2.68 -21.32
N VAL A 96 -11.91 -2.30 -21.32
CA VAL A 96 -10.83 -3.19 -21.78
C VAL A 96 -10.77 -4.45 -20.89
N MET A 97 -10.99 -4.32 -19.59
CA MET A 97 -11.01 -5.42 -18.62
C MET A 97 -12.20 -6.38 -18.82
N VAL A 98 -13.33 -5.90 -19.35
CA VAL A 98 -14.47 -6.75 -19.75
C VAL A 98 -14.17 -7.51 -21.04
N LEU A 99 -13.45 -6.92 -21.98
CA LEU A 99 -13.14 -7.53 -23.28
C LEU A 99 -12.00 -8.54 -23.23
N ASP A 100 -10.91 -8.19 -22.53
CA ASP A 100 -9.70 -9.03 -22.41
C ASP A 100 -9.09 -8.93 -21.01
N GLY A 101 -9.76 -9.57 -20.05
CA GLY A 101 -9.32 -9.60 -18.67
C GLY A 101 -7.96 -10.25 -18.45
N GLU A 102 -7.57 -11.21 -19.29
CA GLU A 102 -6.28 -11.88 -19.18
C GLU A 102 -5.14 -10.92 -19.49
N SER A 103 -5.22 -10.21 -20.61
CA SER A 103 -4.18 -9.25 -21.00
C SER A 103 -4.10 -8.11 -20.00
N VAL A 104 -5.25 -7.56 -19.58
CA VAL A 104 -5.29 -6.47 -18.58
C VAL A 104 -4.67 -6.92 -17.26
N PHE A 105 -4.98 -8.13 -16.80
CA PHE A 105 -4.39 -8.66 -15.57
C PHE A 105 -2.87 -8.80 -15.67
N LYS A 106 -2.34 -9.30 -16.79
CA LYS A 106 -0.88 -9.37 -17.02
C LYS A 106 -0.22 -7.99 -16.94
N TRP A 107 -0.78 -7.00 -17.62
CA TRP A 107 -0.28 -5.62 -17.59
C TRP A 107 -0.39 -4.99 -16.20
N LEU A 108 -1.47 -5.27 -15.46
CA LEU A 108 -1.66 -4.81 -14.09
C LEU A 108 -0.60 -5.41 -13.16
N VAL A 109 -0.32 -6.71 -13.27
CA VAL A 109 0.73 -7.37 -12.47
C VAL A 109 2.12 -6.79 -12.80
N ILE A 110 2.45 -6.61 -14.08
CA ILE A 110 3.71 -5.98 -14.50
C ILE A 110 3.81 -4.55 -13.94
N GLY A 111 2.74 -3.76 -14.05
CA GLY A 111 2.67 -2.40 -13.52
C GLY A 111 2.86 -2.37 -12.00
N ALA A 112 2.21 -3.26 -11.26
CA ALA A 112 2.35 -3.37 -9.81
C ALA A 112 3.79 -3.69 -9.39
N VAL A 113 4.42 -4.68 -10.03
CA VAL A 113 5.84 -5.02 -9.76
C VAL A 113 6.75 -3.84 -10.09
N THR A 114 6.48 -3.14 -11.19
CA THR A 114 7.24 -1.95 -11.61
C THR A 114 7.16 -0.84 -10.56
N ILE A 115 5.96 -0.50 -10.08
CA ILE A 115 5.74 0.55 -9.08
C ILE A 115 6.46 0.20 -7.77
N VAL A 116 6.33 -1.04 -7.29
CA VAL A 116 7.02 -1.50 -6.08
C VAL A 116 8.54 -1.39 -6.25
N ALA A 117 9.08 -1.83 -7.39
CA ALA A 117 10.51 -1.71 -7.69
C ALA A 117 10.98 -0.25 -7.74
N CYS A 118 10.21 0.65 -8.37
CA CYS A 118 10.49 2.09 -8.39
C CYS A 118 10.59 2.67 -6.97
N ILE A 119 9.59 2.39 -6.12
CA ILE A 119 9.52 2.91 -4.75
C ILE A 119 10.69 2.37 -3.92
N MET A 120 10.96 1.06 -3.99
CA MET A 120 12.08 0.45 -3.28
C MET A 120 13.42 1.03 -3.73
N ALA A 121 13.65 1.15 -5.04
CA ALA A 121 14.89 1.71 -5.57
C ALA A 121 15.09 3.18 -5.22
N LYS A 122 14.01 3.99 -5.28
CA LYS A 122 14.04 5.39 -4.83
C LYS A 122 14.40 5.48 -3.34
N ASN A 123 13.76 4.68 -2.49
CA ASN A 123 14.02 4.70 -1.04
C ASN A 123 15.47 4.31 -0.72
N GLU A 124 16.00 3.27 -1.35
CA GLU A 124 17.40 2.87 -1.18
C GLU A 124 18.38 3.93 -1.71
N ALA A 125 18.10 4.54 -2.85
CA ALA A 125 18.92 5.63 -3.42
C ALA A 125 18.97 6.86 -2.49
N VAL A 126 17.82 7.24 -1.93
CA VAL A 126 17.71 8.36 -0.98
C VAL A 126 18.54 8.09 0.28
N VAL A 127 18.48 6.86 0.81
CA VAL A 127 19.22 6.46 2.01
C VAL A 127 20.72 6.37 1.74
N ILE A 128 21.15 5.77 0.64
CA ILE A 128 22.57 5.52 0.33
C ILE A 128 23.32 6.80 -0.03
N TRP A 129 22.67 7.72 -0.75
CA TRP A 129 23.29 8.96 -1.21
C TRP A 129 22.94 10.19 -0.35
N GLU A 130 22.24 10.00 0.76
CA GLU A 130 21.81 11.06 1.67
C GLU A 130 21.10 12.20 0.92
N LEU A 131 20.25 11.83 -0.05
CA LEU A 131 19.53 12.79 -0.88
C LEU A 131 18.32 13.36 -0.11
N ASN A 132 17.93 14.60 -0.42
CA ASN A 132 16.63 15.11 0.03
C ASN A 132 15.50 14.31 -0.62
N GLU A 133 14.36 14.18 0.06
CA GLU A 133 13.18 13.42 -0.43
C GLU A 133 12.64 13.93 -1.78
N ASP A 134 12.85 15.23 -2.07
CA ASP A 134 12.46 15.91 -3.30
C ASP A 134 13.53 15.85 -4.42
N SER A 135 14.59 15.06 -4.26
CA SER A 135 15.66 14.97 -5.25
C SER A 135 15.23 14.22 -6.52
N HIS A 136 15.30 14.90 -7.67
CA HIS A 136 15.05 14.30 -8.99
C HIS A 136 15.97 13.12 -9.32
N VAL A 137 17.15 13.04 -8.69
CA VAL A 137 18.09 11.93 -8.90
C VAL A 137 17.49 10.61 -8.39
N GLY A 138 16.84 10.64 -7.22
CA GLY A 138 16.17 9.46 -6.65
C GLY A 138 15.00 8.99 -7.53
N ASP A 139 14.25 9.93 -8.11
CA ASP A 139 13.16 9.62 -9.04
C ASP A 139 13.68 8.95 -10.32
N MET A 140 14.76 9.45 -10.91
CA MET A 140 15.35 8.87 -12.13
C MET A 140 15.85 7.45 -11.89
N VAL A 141 16.55 7.21 -10.77
CA VAL A 141 17.00 5.86 -10.41
C VAL A 141 15.82 4.92 -10.14
N GLY A 142 14.78 5.42 -9.48
CA GLY A 142 13.53 4.68 -9.32
C GLY A 142 12.95 4.23 -10.66
N ILE A 143 12.82 5.15 -11.62
CA ILE A 143 12.27 4.87 -12.96
C ILE A 143 13.13 3.88 -13.74
N GLU A 144 14.46 4.04 -13.72
CA GLU A 144 15.38 3.13 -14.43
C GLU A 144 15.28 1.70 -13.89
N VAL A 145 15.33 1.54 -12.57
CA VAL A 145 15.19 0.22 -11.93
C VAL A 145 13.80 -0.34 -12.17
N GLY A 146 12.75 0.47 -12.05
CA GLY A 146 11.39 0.08 -12.38
C GLY A 146 11.26 -0.46 -13.80
N ALA A 147 11.80 0.24 -14.79
CA ALA A 147 11.78 -0.19 -16.19
C ALA A 147 12.51 -1.53 -16.40
N LEU A 148 13.64 -1.76 -15.70
CA LEU A 148 14.33 -3.05 -15.72
C LEU A 148 13.47 -4.17 -15.13
N PHE A 149 12.76 -3.91 -14.02
CA PHE A 149 11.85 -4.88 -13.41
C PHE A 149 10.59 -5.12 -14.26
N ALA A 150 10.09 -4.09 -14.95
CA ALA A 150 9.01 -4.21 -15.92
C ALA A 150 9.40 -5.18 -17.04
N TRP A 151 10.61 -5.00 -17.61
CA TRP A 151 11.16 -5.89 -18.63
C TRP A 151 11.36 -7.31 -18.11
N ALA A 152 11.97 -7.48 -16.93
CA ALA A 152 12.18 -8.79 -16.32
C ALA A 152 10.85 -9.52 -16.06
N SER A 153 9.85 -8.80 -15.58
CA SER A 153 8.51 -9.34 -15.30
C SER A 153 7.74 -9.66 -16.58
N TYR A 154 7.96 -8.90 -17.65
CA TYR A 154 7.38 -9.19 -18.97
C TYR A 154 7.91 -10.50 -19.55
N VAL A 155 9.23 -10.73 -19.48
CA VAL A 155 9.86 -11.99 -19.93
C VAL A 155 9.52 -13.16 -19.00
N GLY A 156 9.41 -12.89 -17.70
CA GLY A 156 9.17 -13.89 -16.65
C GLY A 156 7.72 -14.01 -16.19
N ILE A 157 6.73 -13.60 -17.02
CA ILE A 157 5.34 -13.43 -16.57
C ILE A 157 4.75 -14.70 -15.95
N ASP A 158 5.09 -15.88 -16.47
CA ASP A 158 4.62 -17.16 -15.93
C ASP A 158 5.10 -17.38 -14.49
N GLY A 159 6.35 -17.00 -14.18
CA GLY A 159 6.90 -17.08 -12.84
C GLY A 159 6.26 -16.07 -11.89
N VAL A 160 6.03 -14.83 -12.35
CA VAL A 160 5.35 -13.80 -11.56
C VAL A 160 3.92 -14.23 -11.23
N MET A 161 3.20 -14.84 -12.18
CA MET A 161 1.86 -15.37 -11.96
C MET A 161 1.81 -16.48 -10.90
N LEU A 162 2.82 -17.36 -10.87
CA LEU A 162 2.92 -18.38 -9.82
C LEU A 162 3.16 -17.75 -8.44
N LEU A 163 3.98 -16.71 -8.36
CA LEU A 163 4.24 -15.98 -7.12
C LEU A 163 2.96 -15.28 -6.61
N VAL A 164 2.22 -14.62 -7.51
CA VAL A 164 0.91 -14.02 -7.19
C VAL A 164 -0.07 -15.09 -6.69
N GLY A 165 -0.11 -16.26 -7.35
CA GLY A 165 -0.93 -17.38 -6.91
C GLY A 165 -0.56 -17.91 -5.52
N ALA A 166 0.73 -17.95 -5.18
CA ALA A 166 1.21 -18.34 -3.86
C ALA A 166 0.80 -17.34 -2.78
N LEU A 167 0.96 -16.03 -3.05
CA LEU A 167 0.54 -14.96 -2.14
C LEU A 167 -0.98 -14.98 -1.91
N PHE A 168 -1.75 -15.12 -2.99
CA PHE A 168 -3.21 -15.25 -2.91
C PHE A 168 -3.61 -16.49 -2.11
N GLY A 169 -2.96 -17.64 -2.33
CA GLY A 169 -3.18 -18.85 -1.54
C GLY A 169 -2.90 -18.65 -0.05
N GLY A 170 -1.88 -17.86 0.30
CA GLY A 170 -1.58 -17.50 1.68
C GLY A 170 -2.69 -16.68 2.33
N LEU A 171 -3.20 -15.65 1.63
CA LEU A 171 -4.33 -14.84 2.12
C LEU A 171 -5.60 -15.67 2.30
N VAL A 172 -5.91 -16.54 1.34
CA VAL A 172 -7.06 -17.46 1.45
C VAL A 172 -6.88 -18.43 2.62
N ALA A 173 -5.65 -18.91 2.88
CA ALA A 173 -5.37 -19.78 4.01
C ALA A 173 -5.62 -19.08 5.35
N GLU A 174 -5.22 -17.81 5.50
CA GLU A 174 -5.50 -17.01 6.70
C GLU A 174 -7.01 -16.80 6.90
N CYS A 175 -7.75 -16.37 5.87
CA CYS A 175 -9.20 -16.19 5.97
C CYS A 175 -9.92 -17.52 6.28
N ALA A 176 -9.49 -18.62 5.64
CA ALA A 176 -10.05 -19.94 5.90
C ALA A 176 -9.73 -20.42 7.32
N HIS A 177 -8.55 -20.07 7.85
CA HIS A 177 -8.16 -20.39 9.22
C HIS A 177 -9.06 -19.68 10.24
N GLU A 178 -9.24 -18.36 10.11
CA GLU A 178 -10.13 -17.58 10.98
C GLU A 178 -11.56 -18.14 10.94
N PHE A 179 -12.06 -18.47 9.74
CA PHE A 179 -13.39 -19.05 9.57
C PHE A 179 -13.53 -20.45 10.21
N LEU A 180 -12.53 -21.32 10.05
CA LEU A 180 -12.52 -22.67 10.64
C LEU A 180 -12.45 -22.63 12.17
N VAL A 181 -11.62 -21.74 12.72
CA VAL A 181 -11.44 -21.56 14.16
C VAL A 181 -12.75 -21.04 14.78
N ALA A 182 -13.47 -20.16 14.07
CA ALA A 182 -14.74 -19.64 14.54
C ALA A 182 -15.87 -20.69 14.59
N HIS A 183 -15.87 -21.70 13.70
CA HIS A 183 -17.06 -22.54 13.50
C HIS A 183 -16.91 -24.03 13.85
N VAL A 184 -15.75 -24.68 13.66
CA VAL A 184 -15.78 -26.16 13.52
C VAL A 184 -14.69 -26.93 14.26
N LEU A 185 -13.43 -26.47 14.35
CA LEU A 185 -12.32 -27.39 14.67
C LEU A 185 -11.30 -26.83 15.67
N THR A 186 -11.41 -27.23 16.94
CA THR A 186 -10.31 -27.14 17.92
C THR A 186 -9.11 -28.03 17.54
N PHE A 187 -9.29 -28.98 16.60
CA PHE A 187 -8.22 -29.86 16.10
C PHE A 187 -7.09 -29.09 15.37
N LEU A 188 -7.36 -27.88 14.85
CA LEU A 188 -6.33 -27.00 14.29
C LEU A 188 -5.40 -26.38 15.34
N ALA A 189 -5.64 -26.60 16.64
CA ALA A 189 -4.67 -26.24 17.67
C ALA A 189 -3.34 -27.00 17.52
N ASN A 190 -3.34 -28.15 16.84
CA ASN A 190 -2.11 -28.88 16.54
C ASN A 190 -1.26 -28.10 15.52
N ARG A 191 -0.05 -27.69 15.92
CA ARG A 191 0.92 -26.96 15.08
C ARG A 191 1.19 -27.64 13.73
N TRP A 192 1.24 -28.98 13.71
CA TRP A 192 1.44 -29.75 12.49
C TRP A 192 0.22 -29.72 11.56
N ALA A 193 -1.00 -29.79 12.11
CA ALA A 193 -2.22 -29.69 11.32
C ALA A 193 -2.35 -28.31 10.67
N HIS A 194 -2.00 -27.25 11.41
CA HIS A 194 -1.94 -25.89 10.89
C HIS A 194 -0.95 -25.77 9.73
N LEU A 195 0.28 -26.29 9.87
CA LEU A 195 1.27 -26.28 8.79
C LEU A 195 0.79 -27.07 7.55
N VAL A 196 0.23 -28.26 7.74
CA VAL A 196 -0.30 -29.08 6.63
C VAL A 196 -1.46 -28.38 5.93
N PHE A 197 -2.34 -27.73 6.67
CA PHE A 197 -3.45 -26.97 6.10
C PHE A 197 -2.96 -25.80 5.24
N PHE A 198 -2.07 -24.97 5.78
CA PHE A 198 -1.51 -23.82 5.05
C PHE A 198 -0.76 -24.26 3.79
N THR A 199 0.11 -25.27 3.92
CA THR A 199 0.86 -25.80 2.77
C THR A 199 -0.07 -26.40 1.72
N ALA A 200 -1.14 -27.11 2.12
CA ALA A 200 -2.11 -27.66 1.19
C ALA A 200 -2.91 -26.57 0.44
N VAL A 201 -3.35 -25.52 1.13
CA VAL A 201 -4.10 -24.41 0.51
C VAL A 201 -3.21 -23.61 -0.44
N ILE A 202 -1.98 -23.28 -0.04
CA ILE A 202 -1.01 -22.58 -0.90
C ILE A 202 -0.65 -23.44 -2.11
N ALA A 203 -0.36 -24.73 -1.91
CA ALA A 203 -0.05 -25.64 -3.01
C ALA A 203 -1.24 -25.79 -3.97
N PHE A 204 -2.46 -25.84 -3.45
CA PHE A 204 -3.69 -25.87 -4.26
C PHE A 204 -3.87 -24.58 -5.06
N ALA A 205 -3.62 -23.41 -4.46
CA ALA A 205 -3.65 -22.14 -5.17
C ALA A 205 -2.58 -22.09 -6.29
N ILE A 206 -1.33 -22.46 -6.00
CA ILE A 206 -0.26 -22.55 -7.01
C ILE A 206 -0.66 -23.52 -8.13
N TYR A 207 -1.24 -24.68 -7.79
CA TYR A 207 -1.70 -25.65 -8.77
C TYR A 207 -2.80 -25.09 -9.68
N LEU A 208 -3.77 -24.34 -9.14
CA LEU A 208 -4.80 -23.65 -9.92
C LEU A 208 -4.19 -22.63 -10.89
N PHE A 209 -3.18 -21.88 -10.45
CA PHE A 209 -2.48 -20.92 -11.30
C PHE A 209 -1.64 -21.61 -12.39
N HIS A 210 -0.93 -22.70 -12.04
CA HIS A 210 -0.10 -23.45 -12.98
C HIS A 210 -0.91 -24.09 -14.12
N ARG A 211 -2.11 -24.62 -13.84
CA ARG A 211 -2.94 -25.30 -14.86
C ARG A 211 -3.67 -24.36 -15.83
N LYS A 212 -3.31 -23.08 -15.90
CA LYS A 212 -4.08 -22.04 -16.58
C LYS A 212 -5.54 -21.91 -16.07
N GLY A 213 -5.87 -22.53 -14.94
CA GLY A 213 -7.18 -22.41 -14.30
C GLY A 213 -7.43 -20.97 -13.83
N HIS A 214 -6.36 -20.20 -13.58
CA HIS A 214 -6.43 -18.77 -13.36
C HIS A 214 -7.16 -18.05 -14.50
N LEU A 215 -7.07 -18.50 -15.75
CA LEU A 215 -7.79 -17.89 -16.86
C LEU A 215 -9.31 -18.01 -16.69
N THR A 216 -9.80 -19.15 -16.20
CA THR A 216 -11.24 -19.34 -15.96
C THR A 216 -11.71 -18.51 -14.75
N GLY A 217 -10.93 -18.48 -13.68
CA GLY A 217 -11.26 -17.67 -12.49
C GLY A 217 -11.22 -16.17 -12.79
N LEU A 218 -10.16 -15.71 -13.47
CA LEU A 218 -10.02 -14.34 -13.93
C LEU A 218 -11.05 -14.00 -15.01
N ALA A 219 -11.48 -14.94 -15.84
CA ALA A 219 -12.55 -14.70 -16.80
C ALA A 219 -13.90 -14.40 -16.13
N ILE A 220 -14.10 -14.80 -14.87
CA ILE A 220 -15.30 -14.46 -14.09
C ILE A 220 -15.05 -13.18 -13.28
N LEU A 221 -13.90 -13.09 -12.62
CA LEU A 221 -13.56 -11.95 -11.78
C LEU A 221 -13.35 -10.67 -12.58
N SER A 222 -12.75 -10.77 -13.76
CA SER A 222 -12.38 -9.61 -14.58
C SER A 222 -13.61 -8.86 -15.11
N PRO A 223 -14.63 -9.53 -15.70
CA PRO A 223 -15.87 -8.85 -16.07
C PRO A 223 -16.63 -8.30 -14.86
N ALA A 224 -16.56 -8.95 -13.70
CA ALA A 224 -17.21 -8.46 -12.49
C ALA A 224 -16.57 -7.14 -12.00
N VAL A 225 -15.23 -7.09 -11.92
CA VAL A 225 -14.50 -5.87 -11.52
C VAL A 225 -14.58 -4.80 -12.61
N GLY A 226 -14.38 -5.16 -13.88
CA GLY A 226 -14.49 -4.23 -15.00
C GLY A 226 -15.90 -3.65 -15.14
N GLY A 227 -16.94 -4.48 -14.96
CA GLY A 227 -18.33 -4.03 -14.94
C GLY A 227 -18.63 -3.10 -13.77
N ALA A 228 -18.08 -3.37 -12.58
CA ALA A 228 -18.20 -2.46 -11.44
C ALA A 228 -17.53 -1.10 -11.72
N LEU A 229 -16.35 -1.08 -12.33
CA LEU A 229 -15.67 0.15 -12.74
C LEU A 229 -16.48 0.93 -13.79
N VAL A 230 -16.99 0.26 -14.83
CA VAL A 230 -17.81 0.89 -15.87
C VAL A 230 -19.10 1.46 -15.29
N SER A 231 -19.77 0.71 -14.41
CA SER A 231 -20.98 1.18 -13.73
C SER A 231 -20.70 2.41 -12.88
N SER A 232 -19.63 2.37 -12.06
CA SER A 232 -19.24 3.51 -11.21
C SER A 232 -18.90 4.75 -12.04
N ALA A 233 -18.11 4.61 -13.10
CA ALA A 233 -17.76 5.72 -13.98
C ALA A 233 -18.99 6.28 -14.72
N THR A 234 -19.91 5.41 -15.16
CA THR A 234 -21.17 5.84 -15.79
C THR A 234 -22.04 6.63 -14.80
N CYS A 235 -22.17 6.16 -13.57
CA CYS A 235 -22.88 6.88 -12.51
C CYS A 235 -22.24 8.25 -12.24
N TYR A 236 -20.91 8.34 -12.23
CA TYR A 236 -20.20 9.61 -12.09
C TYR A 236 -20.55 10.58 -13.23
N PHE A 237 -20.40 10.17 -14.49
CA PHE A 237 -20.71 11.02 -15.65
C PHE A 237 -22.18 11.43 -15.71
N VAL A 238 -23.10 10.54 -15.35
CA VAL A 238 -24.53 10.89 -15.27
C VAL A 238 -24.76 11.97 -14.21
N THR A 239 -24.11 11.86 -13.05
CA THR A 239 -24.24 12.85 -11.98
C THR A 239 -23.61 14.19 -12.38
N ASP A 240 -22.44 14.16 -13.00
CA ASP A 240 -21.74 15.35 -13.49
C ASP A 240 -22.53 16.10 -14.59
N LEU A 241 -23.12 15.37 -15.54
CA LEU A 241 -24.00 15.96 -16.56
C LEU A 241 -25.29 16.54 -15.96
N ALA A 242 -25.79 15.95 -14.86
CA ALA A 242 -26.96 16.44 -14.15
C ALA A 242 -26.67 17.74 -13.38
N THR A 243 -25.51 17.86 -12.72
CA THR A 243 -25.10 19.08 -12.00
C THR A 243 -24.81 20.25 -12.94
N HIS A 244 -24.24 19.99 -14.12
CA HIS A 244 -23.96 21.00 -15.15
C HIS A 244 -25.20 21.48 -15.93
N LYS A 245 -26.41 21.03 -15.57
CA LYS A 245 -27.70 21.38 -16.23
C LYS A 245 -27.74 21.03 -17.73
N LEU A 246 -26.90 20.11 -18.19
CA LEU A 246 -26.90 19.67 -19.59
C LEU A 246 -28.07 18.72 -19.89
N MET A 247 -28.61 18.06 -18.86
CA MET A 247 -29.79 17.20 -18.99
C MET A 247 -31.09 18.01 -18.85
N GLY A 248 -31.64 18.47 -19.98
CA GLY A 248 -32.90 19.23 -20.03
C GLY A 248 -34.11 18.52 -19.40
N TRP A 249 -34.08 17.18 -19.30
CA TRP A 249 -35.12 16.40 -18.63
C TRP A 249 -35.20 16.66 -17.11
N PHE A 250 -34.07 16.86 -16.43
CA PHE A 250 -34.06 17.19 -15.00
C PHE A 250 -34.63 18.59 -14.74
N ALA A 251 -34.32 19.54 -15.64
CA ALA A 251 -34.87 20.90 -15.56
C ALA A 251 -36.41 20.92 -15.68
N GLN A 252 -37.00 20.00 -16.44
CA GLN A 252 -38.46 19.89 -16.56
C GLN A 252 -39.15 19.41 -15.28
N HIS A 253 -38.44 18.67 -14.41
CA HIS A 253 -39.00 18.07 -13.19
C HIS A 253 -38.66 18.85 -11.92
N ASN A 254 -38.04 20.03 -12.04
CA ASN A 254 -37.66 20.89 -10.91
C ASN A 254 -36.79 20.18 -9.86
N LEU A 255 -35.96 19.23 -10.31
CA LEU A 255 -35.01 18.51 -9.47
C LEU A 255 -33.72 19.31 -9.38
N HIS A 256 -33.29 19.60 -8.16
CA HIS A 256 -32.03 20.29 -7.85
C HIS A 256 -31.04 19.27 -7.28
N PRO A 257 -30.22 18.59 -8.11
CA PRO A 257 -29.20 17.69 -7.59
C PRO A 257 -28.19 18.48 -6.76
N GLU A 258 -28.03 18.11 -5.49
CA GLU A 258 -26.95 18.62 -4.65
C GLU A 258 -25.68 17.82 -4.95
N GLY A 259 -24.60 18.50 -5.32
CA GLY A 259 -23.29 17.87 -5.47
C GLY A 259 -22.81 17.34 -4.13
N GLY A 260 -22.51 16.05 -4.05
CA GLY A 260 -21.79 15.50 -2.89
C GLY A 260 -20.33 15.95 -2.89
N ASN A 261 -19.59 15.70 -1.79
CA ASN A 261 -18.15 15.98 -1.65
C ASN A 261 -17.23 15.38 -2.75
N TRP A 262 -17.79 14.62 -3.69
CA TRP A 262 -17.10 13.93 -4.76
C TRP A 262 -17.24 14.62 -6.13
N ILE A 263 -17.95 15.75 -6.20
CA ILE A 263 -18.16 16.54 -7.42
C ILE A 263 -17.79 17.99 -7.07
N ASN A 264 -16.59 18.41 -7.46
CA ASN A 264 -16.09 19.77 -7.28
C ASN A 264 -16.23 20.59 -8.57
#